data_AF-A0A8H8NG41-F1
#
_entry.id   AF-A0A8H8NG41-F1
#
_cell.length_a   1.000
_cell.length_b   1.000
_cell.length_c   1.000
_cell.angle_alpha   90.00
_cell.angle_beta   90.00
_cell.angle_gamma   90.00
#
_symmetry.space_group_name_H-M   'P 1'
#
loop_
_entity.id
_entity.type
_entity.pdbx_description
1 polymer ?
#
loop_
_entity_poly.entity_id
_entity_poly.type
_entity_poly.pdbx_seq_one_letter_code
_entity_poly.pdbx_strand_id
1 'polypeptide(L)'
;MSHECRHCGRSSEGLKRCTACSRVWYCNSSCQKSDWPIHLLSCNIGRPLTSADHLGAAVRQGIAPSDTQTLQDYGFLHTPRPDDVEKRMKIYSLLIDGLGIKTKTIHQWREDGVLGSMIKTTLDTNLSTNELQEVECEWFTKHQSTFGGSPPPDDASQTWFLDAYHKTRQLIARNTTKADFDRLRSVGSFYEYFLFYTLILQGACPKPCDRTGLWVTFGFCACLNQAEEVQLGDSYLSLLRAITFREFIYACDTSGLLRLFSTHGQTVPNPYIRDLLSDMQTRNSVWDLKEFACGDEGMRQYIEPALPICVDYGFFNCMSSEEEISLREVYKDILSRPDSDPLALHQACLQGKIFDHCSKLTNLSPEDKFRRLMMNLYPLPEGGSHSSDDRNEPMDESDPVAQLINSLPPGISSVSQSEIRSALKRSWQARFCRNSDPVD
;
A
#
# COMPACT_ATOMS: atom_id res chain seq x y z
N MET A 1 5.90 -31.64 40.23
CA MET A 1 5.93 -30.91 38.94
C MET A 1 5.86 -29.44 39.26
N SER A 2 6.89 -28.65 38.90
CA SER A 2 6.83 -27.20 38.99
C SER A 2 5.85 -26.70 37.93
N HIS A 3 4.82 -25.97 38.35
CA HIS A 3 3.94 -25.28 37.42
C HIS A 3 4.56 -23.94 37.05
N GLU A 4 4.22 -23.44 35.87
CA GLU A 4 4.64 -22.13 35.37
C GLU A 4 3.44 -21.21 35.23
N CYS A 5 3.65 -19.91 35.47
CA CYS A 5 2.64 -18.91 35.22
C CYS A 5 2.39 -18.78 33.70
N ARG A 6 1.15 -18.98 33.25
CA ARG A 6 0.78 -18.87 31.83
C ARG A 6 1.08 -17.50 31.23
N HIS A 7 1.01 -16.44 32.02
CA HIS A 7 1.23 -15.08 31.52
C HIS A 7 2.72 -14.68 31.45
N CYS A 8 3.48 -14.91 32.52
CA CYS A 8 4.86 -14.40 32.64
C CYS A 8 5.94 -15.48 32.57
N GLY A 9 5.58 -16.76 32.43
CA GLY A 9 6.49 -17.89 32.30
C GLY A 9 7.27 -18.26 33.58
N ARG A 10 7.10 -17.52 34.68
CA ARG A 10 7.85 -17.79 35.92
C ARG A 10 7.33 -19.05 36.62
N SER A 11 8.24 -19.96 36.93
CA SER A 11 8.03 -21.03 37.91
C SER A 11 8.05 -20.43 39.32
N SER A 12 7.04 -20.75 40.13
CA SER A 12 6.98 -20.31 41.53
C SER A 12 6.22 -21.31 42.40
N GLU A 13 6.63 -21.45 43.65
CA GLU A 13 5.88 -22.17 44.65
C GLU A 13 4.66 -21.32 45.07
N GLY A 14 3.44 -21.86 44.99
CA GLY A 14 2.21 -21.15 45.36
C GLY A 14 1.42 -20.50 44.21
N LEU A 15 1.65 -20.92 42.96
CA LEU A 15 0.83 -20.49 41.83
C LEU A 15 -0.66 -20.83 42.04
N LYS A 16 -1.53 -19.89 41.66
CA LYS A 16 -2.99 -20.03 41.77
C LYS A 16 -3.58 -20.54 40.47
N ARG A 17 -4.46 -21.53 40.57
CA ARG A 17 -5.20 -22.06 39.41
C ARG A 17 -6.34 -21.12 39.01
N CYS A 18 -6.66 -21.09 37.72
CA CYS A 18 -7.90 -20.48 37.26
C CYS A 18 -9.09 -21.21 37.90
N THR A 19 -9.96 -20.47 38.59
CA THR A 19 -11.10 -21.05 39.33
C THR A 19 -12.15 -21.66 38.41
N ALA A 20 -12.26 -21.18 37.17
CA ALA A 20 -13.27 -21.64 36.21
C ALA A 20 -12.88 -22.98 35.56
N CYS A 21 -11.65 -23.09 35.03
CA CYS A 21 -11.23 -24.30 34.30
C CYS A 21 -10.28 -25.21 35.08
N SER A 22 -9.60 -24.69 36.10
CA SER A 22 -8.53 -25.39 36.85
C SER A 22 -7.35 -25.92 36.00
N ARG A 23 -7.23 -25.53 34.72
CA ARG A 23 -6.23 -26.03 33.76
C ARG A 23 -4.95 -25.19 33.66
N VAL A 24 -4.97 -23.95 34.14
CA VAL A 24 -3.85 -23.01 34.02
C VAL A 24 -3.53 -22.35 35.34
N TRP A 25 -2.28 -21.90 35.49
CA TRP A 25 -1.71 -21.36 36.72
C TRP A 25 -1.20 -19.92 36.51
N TYR A 26 -1.34 -19.08 37.54
CA TYR A 26 -0.90 -17.69 37.54
C TYR A 26 -0.19 -17.32 38.85
N CYS A 27 0.77 -16.40 38.78
CA CYS A 27 1.41 -15.83 39.96
C CYS A 27 0.41 -15.12 40.87
N ASN A 28 -0.50 -14.35 40.26
CA ASN A 28 -1.47 -13.52 40.96
C ASN A 28 -2.61 -13.09 40.02
N SER A 29 -3.56 -12.35 40.57
CA SER A 29 -4.72 -11.81 39.84
C SER A 29 -4.33 -10.85 38.71
N SER A 30 -3.19 -10.16 38.80
CA SER A 30 -2.70 -9.29 37.73
C SER A 30 -2.29 -10.10 36.50
N CYS A 31 -1.48 -11.15 36.68
CA CYS A 31 -1.13 -12.07 35.60
C CYS A 31 -2.37 -12.72 34.96
N GLN A 32 -3.35 -13.11 35.78
CA GLN A 32 -4.61 -13.67 35.27
C GLN A 32 -5.39 -12.63 34.44
N LYS A 33 -5.55 -11.40 34.92
CA LYS A 33 -6.26 -10.33 34.20
C LYS A 33 -5.59 -10.01 32.86
N SER A 34 -4.27 -9.95 32.83
CA SER A 34 -3.50 -9.65 31.62
C SER A 34 -3.58 -10.75 30.55
N ASP A 35 -3.69 -12.01 30.95
CA ASP A 35 -3.87 -13.16 30.05
C ASP A 35 -5.35 -13.45 29.75
N TRP A 36 -6.28 -12.86 30.51
CA TRP A 36 -7.70 -13.20 30.45
C TRP A 36 -8.30 -13.12 29.04
N PRO A 37 -8.11 -12.06 28.24
CA PRO A 37 -8.70 -12.00 26.89
C PRO A 37 -8.29 -13.19 26.01
N ILE A 38 -7.05 -13.66 26.12
CA ILE A 38 -6.53 -14.79 25.35
C ILE A 38 -6.98 -16.12 25.95
N HIS A 39 -6.89 -16.27 27.28
CA HIS A 39 -7.31 -17.49 27.97
C HIS A 39 -8.81 -17.74 27.85
N LEU A 40 -9.62 -16.68 27.79
CA LEU A 40 -11.08 -16.73 27.69
C LEU A 40 -11.55 -17.69 26.59
N LEU A 41 -10.90 -17.63 25.42
CA LEU A 41 -11.22 -18.46 24.26
C LEU A 41 -11.03 -19.97 24.50
N SER A 42 -10.19 -20.34 25.47
CA SER A 42 -9.89 -21.73 25.82
C SER A 42 -10.37 -22.10 27.22
N CYS A 43 -11.17 -21.24 27.87
CA CYS A 43 -11.61 -21.40 29.27
C CYS A 43 -13.08 -21.85 29.33
N ASN A 44 -13.42 -22.63 30.35
CA ASN A 44 -14.80 -23.03 30.61
C ASN A 44 -15.51 -21.98 31.49
N ILE A 45 -15.97 -20.90 30.87
CA ILE A 45 -16.55 -19.74 31.58
C ILE A 45 -18.06 -19.85 31.85
N GLY A 46 -18.69 -20.96 31.48
CA GLY A 46 -20.12 -21.19 31.72
C GLY A 46 -21.06 -20.29 30.90
N ARG A 47 -20.56 -19.56 29.91
CA ARG A 47 -21.35 -18.83 28.91
C ARG A 47 -20.80 -19.05 27.51
N PRO A 48 -21.62 -18.90 26.45
CA PRO A 48 -21.12 -18.84 25.08
C PRO A 48 -20.12 -17.68 24.91
N LEU A 49 -19.09 -17.92 24.11
CA LEU A 49 -18.19 -16.86 23.63
C LEU A 49 -18.95 -16.00 22.63
N THR A 50 -18.77 -14.69 22.73
CA THR A 50 -19.29 -13.74 21.73
C THR A 50 -18.19 -13.36 20.77
N SER A 51 -18.56 -12.84 19.60
CA SER A 51 -17.61 -12.25 18.64
C SER A 51 -16.74 -11.16 19.29
N ALA A 52 -17.28 -10.42 20.26
CA ALA A 52 -16.51 -9.42 21.02
C ALA A 52 -15.37 -10.02 21.87
N ASP A 53 -15.54 -11.25 22.36
CA ASP A 53 -14.50 -11.94 23.12
C ASP A 53 -13.31 -12.30 22.22
N HIS A 54 -13.59 -12.76 21.00
CA HIS A 54 -12.58 -12.98 19.97
C HIS A 54 -11.89 -11.67 19.56
N LEU A 55 -12.63 -10.56 19.43
CA LEU A 55 -12.05 -9.23 19.20
C LEU A 55 -11.10 -8.84 20.34
N GLY A 56 -11.50 -9.01 21.60
CA GLY A 56 -10.65 -8.68 22.75
C GLY A 56 -9.36 -9.50 22.79
N ALA A 57 -9.43 -10.79 22.43
CA ALA A 57 -8.24 -11.62 22.30
C ALA A 57 -7.32 -11.14 21.17
N ALA A 58 -7.89 -10.78 20.03
CA ALA A 58 -7.16 -10.27 18.87
C ALA A 58 -6.44 -8.94 19.18
N VAL A 59 -7.15 -7.99 19.81
CA VAL A 59 -6.58 -6.73 20.32
C VAL A 59 -5.42 -7.00 21.27
N ARG A 60 -5.60 -7.91 22.23
CA ARG A 60 -4.56 -8.23 23.20
C ARG A 60 -3.30 -8.82 22.56
N GLN A 61 -3.47 -9.55 21.46
CA GLN A 61 -2.39 -10.13 20.68
C GLN A 61 -1.80 -9.14 19.65
N GLY A 62 -2.46 -8.01 19.39
CA GLY A 62 -2.05 -7.05 18.37
C GLY A 62 -2.18 -7.59 16.94
N ILE A 63 -3.11 -8.51 16.71
CA ILE A 63 -3.41 -9.08 15.39
C ILE A 63 -4.88 -8.84 15.05
N ALA A 64 -5.23 -8.84 13.76
CA ALA A 64 -6.64 -8.81 13.38
C ALA A 64 -7.38 -10.07 13.91
N PRO A 65 -8.72 -10.05 14.01
CA PRO A 65 -9.46 -11.27 14.36
C PRO A 65 -9.41 -12.29 13.23
N SER A 66 -9.35 -13.59 13.57
CA SER A 66 -9.49 -14.68 12.58
C SER A 66 -10.89 -15.31 12.59
N ASP A 67 -11.68 -15.07 13.63
CA ASP A 67 -13.05 -15.57 13.73
C ASP A 67 -13.97 -14.85 12.74
N THR A 68 -14.66 -15.63 11.90
CA THR A 68 -15.49 -15.11 10.80
C THR A 68 -16.61 -14.20 11.30
N GLN A 69 -17.26 -14.57 12.41
CA GLN A 69 -18.33 -13.75 12.97
C GLN A 69 -17.78 -12.41 13.49
N THR A 70 -16.61 -12.43 14.12
CA THR A 70 -15.90 -11.23 14.60
C THR A 70 -15.48 -10.31 13.45
N LEU A 71 -14.98 -10.89 12.36
CA LEU A 71 -14.63 -10.13 11.17
C LEU A 71 -15.84 -9.38 10.60
N GLN A 72 -17.00 -10.03 10.56
CA GLN A 72 -18.24 -9.45 10.10
C GLN A 72 -18.78 -8.39 11.08
N ASP A 73 -18.97 -8.75 12.35
CA ASP A 73 -19.63 -7.93 13.36
C ASP A 73 -18.91 -6.60 13.62
N TYR A 74 -17.59 -6.61 13.47
CA TYR A 74 -16.73 -5.47 13.77
C TYR A 74 -16.17 -4.80 12.51
N GLY A 75 -16.70 -5.15 11.34
CA GLY A 75 -16.47 -4.40 10.10
C GLY A 75 -15.14 -4.68 9.42
N PHE A 76 -14.40 -5.71 9.82
CA PHE A 76 -13.13 -6.08 9.17
C PHE A 76 -13.32 -6.61 7.75
N LEU A 77 -14.49 -7.18 7.42
CA LEU A 77 -14.81 -7.53 6.03
C LEU A 77 -14.99 -6.27 5.17
N HIS A 78 -15.61 -5.21 5.72
CA HIS A 78 -15.85 -3.93 5.03
C HIS A 78 -14.63 -3.02 4.94
N THR A 79 -13.44 -3.61 4.98
CA THR A 79 -12.18 -2.92 5.13
C THR A 79 -11.30 -3.25 3.92
N PRO A 80 -11.30 -2.40 2.88
CA PRO A 80 -10.83 -2.77 1.55
C PRO A 80 -9.30 -2.87 1.46
N ARG A 81 -8.55 -2.31 2.43
CA ARG A 81 -7.09 -2.28 2.41
C ARG A 81 -6.49 -2.77 3.74
N PRO A 82 -5.29 -3.38 3.73
CA PRO A 82 -4.59 -3.76 4.96
C PRO A 82 -4.39 -2.59 5.95
N ASP A 83 -4.16 -1.37 5.46
CA ASP A 83 -4.09 -0.16 6.28
C ASP A 83 -5.37 0.09 7.06
N ASP A 84 -6.50 -0.16 6.42
CA ASP A 84 -7.81 0.08 7.02
C ASP A 84 -8.07 -0.98 8.11
N VAL A 85 -7.57 -2.21 7.93
CA VAL A 85 -7.65 -3.29 8.96
C VAL A 85 -6.88 -2.87 10.19
N GLU A 86 -5.71 -2.28 9.99
CA GLU A 86 -4.89 -1.83 11.09
C GLU A 86 -5.40 -0.57 11.78
N LYS A 87 -5.86 0.45 11.05
CA LYS A 87 -6.49 1.64 11.64
C LYS A 87 -7.70 1.23 12.46
N ARG A 88 -8.50 0.30 11.95
CA ARG A 88 -9.60 -0.33 12.71
C ARG A 88 -9.11 -1.05 13.96
N MET A 89 -8.05 -1.86 13.86
CA MET A 89 -7.45 -2.53 15.03
C MET A 89 -6.94 -1.53 16.07
N LYS A 90 -6.32 -0.42 15.65
CA LYS A 90 -5.86 0.65 16.56
C LYS A 90 -7.03 1.27 17.32
N ILE A 91 -8.16 1.52 16.66
CA ILE A 91 -9.37 2.05 17.31
C ILE A 91 -9.89 1.07 18.36
N TYR A 92 -10.02 -0.22 18.02
CA TYR A 92 -10.45 -1.22 19.02
C TYR A 92 -9.43 -1.41 20.15
N SER A 93 -8.13 -1.34 19.84
CA SER A 93 -7.06 -1.37 20.85
C SER A 93 -7.15 -0.18 21.80
N LEU A 94 -7.42 1.01 21.27
CA LEU A 94 -7.58 2.21 22.08
C LEU A 94 -8.80 2.11 23.00
N LEU A 95 -9.93 1.61 22.49
CA LEU A 95 -11.13 1.42 23.31
C LEU A 95 -10.89 0.38 24.43
N ILE A 96 -10.34 -0.78 24.10
CA ILE A 96 -10.22 -1.91 25.03
C ILE A 96 -9.03 -1.74 25.97
N ASP A 97 -7.83 -1.57 25.42
CA ASP A 97 -6.59 -1.51 26.22
C ASP A 97 -6.29 -0.09 26.71
N GLY A 98 -6.61 0.95 25.93
CA GLY A 98 -6.34 2.35 26.29
C GLY A 98 -7.38 2.94 27.26
N LEU A 99 -8.66 2.80 26.94
CA LEU A 99 -9.78 3.36 27.71
C LEU A 99 -10.45 2.35 28.65
N GLY A 100 -10.03 1.08 28.61
CA GLY A 100 -10.54 0.03 29.50
C GLY A 100 -12.00 -0.37 29.22
N ILE A 101 -12.53 -0.11 28.03
CA ILE A 101 -13.88 -0.50 27.64
C ILE A 101 -13.94 -2.04 27.52
N LYS A 102 -14.86 -2.66 28.25
CA LYS A 102 -15.01 -4.12 28.26
C LYS A 102 -15.59 -4.61 26.93
N THR A 103 -15.12 -5.78 26.47
CA THR A 103 -15.65 -6.45 25.26
C THR A 103 -17.17 -6.64 25.31
N LYS A 104 -17.73 -6.96 26.48
CA LYS A 104 -19.19 -7.06 26.67
C LYS A 104 -19.92 -5.75 26.34
N THR A 105 -19.35 -4.60 26.68
CA THR A 105 -19.94 -3.29 26.36
C THR A 105 -19.90 -3.04 24.86
N ILE A 106 -18.78 -3.36 24.21
CA ILE A 106 -18.62 -3.27 22.75
C ILE A 106 -19.61 -4.20 22.03
N HIS A 107 -19.84 -5.40 22.57
CA HIS A 107 -20.85 -6.33 22.08
C HIS A 107 -22.25 -5.72 22.14
N GLN A 108 -22.62 -5.17 23.30
CA GLN A 108 -23.93 -4.54 23.48
C GLN A 108 -24.14 -3.38 22.49
N TRP A 109 -23.14 -2.50 22.32
CA TRP A 109 -23.23 -1.41 21.34
C TRP A 109 -23.47 -1.90 19.92
N ARG A 110 -22.89 -3.05 19.55
CA ARG A 110 -23.13 -3.70 18.26
C ARG A 110 -24.54 -4.25 18.17
N GLU A 111 -25.01 -4.98 19.17
CA GLU A 111 -26.38 -5.54 19.19
C GLU A 111 -27.45 -4.45 19.13
N ASP A 112 -27.20 -3.32 19.79
CA ASP A 112 -28.07 -2.15 19.81
C ASP A 112 -27.98 -1.32 18.51
N GLY A 113 -27.09 -1.66 17.57
CA GLY A 113 -26.89 -0.92 16.32
C GLY A 113 -26.27 0.47 16.48
N VAL A 114 -25.67 0.76 17.63
CA VAL A 114 -25.08 2.08 17.98
C VAL A 114 -23.56 2.05 18.07
N LEU A 115 -22.90 1.01 17.56
CA LEU A 115 -21.45 0.82 17.71
C LEU A 115 -20.66 2.02 17.20
N GLY A 116 -20.85 2.41 15.94
CA GLY A 116 -20.12 3.54 15.35
C GLY A 116 -20.33 4.86 16.09
N SER A 117 -21.55 5.16 16.56
CA SER A 117 -21.83 6.40 17.31
C SER A 117 -21.23 6.37 18.71
N MET A 118 -21.29 5.23 19.41
CA MET A 118 -20.71 5.08 20.74
C MET A 118 -19.18 5.14 20.71
N ILE A 119 -18.54 4.58 19.68
CA ILE A 119 -17.10 4.74 19.47
C ILE A 119 -16.78 6.23 19.32
N LYS A 120 -17.47 6.94 18.42
CA LYS A 120 -17.26 8.37 18.20
C LYS A 120 -17.35 9.17 19.49
N THR A 121 -18.47 9.05 20.21
CA THR A 121 -18.69 9.75 21.48
C THR A 121 -17.61 9.41 22.50
N THR A 122 -17.18 8.14 22.57
CA THR A 122 -16.14 7.71 23.50
C THR A 122 -14.80 8.36 23.17
N LEU A 123 -14.42 8.41 21.88
CA LEU A 123 -13.19 9.06 21.44
C LEU A 123 -13.25 10.58 21.69
N ASP A 124 -14.33 11.24 21.27
CA ASP A 124 -14.53 12.70 21.43
C ASP A 124 -14.52 13.14 22.90
N THR A 125 -15.00 12.29 23.82
CA THR A 125 -15.10 12.62 25.26
C THR A 125 -13.80 12.37 26.02
N ASN A 126 -13.04 11.35 25.64
CA ASN A 126 -11.93 10.84 26.48
C ASN A 126 -10.54 11.18 25.95
N LEU A 127 -10.44 11.72 24.73
CA LEU A 127 -9.15 11.95 24.07
C LEU A 127 -9.01 13.42 23.69
N SER A 128 -7.86 14.00 24.03
CA SER A 128 -7.47 15.30 23.53
C SER A 128 -7.06 15.20 22.05
N THR A 129 -7.18 16.29 21.29
CA THR A 129 -6.83 16.37 19.85
C THR A 129 -5.42 15.89 19.52
N ASN A 130 -4.54 15.78 20.52
CA ASN A 130 -3.14 15.36 20.36
C ASN A 130 -2.89 13.85 20.59
N GLU A 131 -3.81 13.12 21.25
CA GLU A 131 -3.60 11.71 21.64
C GLU A 131 -4.02 10.73 20.56
N LEU A 132 -5.02 11.09 19.75
CA LEU A 132 -5.25 10.46 18.46
C LEU A 132 -4.41 11.21 17.43
N GLN A 133 -3.57 10.49 16.69
CA GLN A 133 -3.07 11.02 15.43
C GLN A 133 -4.28 11.50 14.62
N GLU A 134 -4.30 12.77 14.24
CA GLU A 134 -5.39 13.44 13.53
C GLU A 134 -5.91 12.60 12.34
N VAL A 135 -5.00 11.83 11.74
CA VAL A 135 -5.20 10.87 10.65
C VAL A 135 -6.16 9.72 11.02
N GLU A 136 -6.07 9.13 12.22
CA GLU A 136 -6.94 8.04 12.67
C GLU A 136 -8.37 8.53 12.96
N CYS A 137 -8.51 9.74 13.51
CA CYS A 137 -9.81 10.40 13.69
C CYS A 137 -10.49 10.69 12.36
N GLU A 138 -9.73 11.26 11.42
CA GLU A 138 -10.21 11.57 10.09
C GLU A 138 -10.63 10.29 9.36
N TRP A 139 -9.81 9.24 9.45
CA TRP A 139 -10.13 7.93 8.90
C TRP A 139 -11.40 7.35 9.53
N PHE A 140 -11.52 7.35 10.86
CA PHE A 140 -12.69 6.81 11.54
C PHE A 140 -13.96 7.54 11.13
N THR A 141 -13.91 8.88 11.05
CA THR A 141 -15.05 9.70 10.64
C THR A 141 -15.55 9.31 9.23
N LYS A 142 -14.63 9.02 8.31
CA LYS A 142 -14.94 8.54 6.95
C LYS A 142 -15.50 7.11 6.92
N HIS A 143 -15.19 6.28 7.91
CA HIS A 143 -15.53 4.85 7.95
C HIS A 143 -16.52 4.47 9.05
N GLN A 144 -17.09 5.44 9.78
CA GLN A 144 -17.92 5.20 10.97
C GLN A 144 -19.08 4.21 10.71
N SER A 145 -19.73 4.30 9.54
CA SER A 145 -20.84 3.44 9.14
C SER A 145 -20.44 1.98 8.91
N THR A 146 -19.16 1.69 8.73
CA THR A 146 -18.65 0.32 8.54
C THR A 146 -18.46 -0.42 9.88
N PHE A 147 -18.52 0.30 11.01
CA PHE A 147 -18.47 -0.29 12.35
C PHE A 147 -19.86 -0.80 12.75
N GLY A 148 -20.00 -2.13 12.91
CA GLY A 148 -21.25 -2.76 13.35
C GLY A 148 -21.85 -3.74 12.34
N GLY A 149 -21.15 -4.02 11.24
CA GLY A 149 -21.47 -5.11 10.32
C GLY A 149 -22.85 -4.99 9.66
N SER A 150 -22.95 -4.28 8.53
CA SER A 150 -23.95 -4.69 7.54
C SER A 150 -23.51 -6.04 6.94
N PRO A 151 -24.41 -6.92 6.48
CA PRO A 151 -23.97 -8.08 5.71
C PRO A 151 -23.15 -7.57 4.51
N PRO A 152 -21.91 -8.04 4.31
CA PRO A 152 -21.18 -7.72 3.09
C PRO A 152 -21.97 -8.25 1.88
N PRO A 153 -21.84 -7.63 0.70
CA PRO A 153 -22.06 -8.38 -0.53
C PRO A 153 -21.22 -9.66 -0.42
N ASP A 154 -21.76 -10.80 -0.84
CA ASP A 154 -21.14 -12.12 -0.73
C ASP A 154 -19.79 -12.15 -1.48
N ASP A 155 -18.72 -11.67 -0.83
CA ASP A 155 -17.44 -11.39 -1.45
C ASP A 155 -16.36 -12.27 -0.82
N ALA A 156 -16.18 -13.45 -1.41
CA ALA A 156 -15.16 -14.42 -1.05
C ALA A 156 -13.73 -13.84 -1.07
N SER A 157 -13.49 -12.75 -1.80
CA SER A 157 -12.16 -12.13 -1.92
C SER A 157 -11.69 -11.49 -0.61
N GLN A 158 -12.59 -10.88 0.16
CA GLN A 158 -12.26 -10.23 1.44
C GLN A 158 -11.90 -11.25 2.52
N THR A 159 -12.59 -12.39 2.54
CA THR A 159 -12.32 -13.48 3.47
C THR A 159 -10.96 -14.13 3.19
N TRP A 160 -10.64 -14.36 1.92
CA TRP A 160 -9.33 -14.86 1.51
C TRP A 160 -8.20 -13.92 1.97
N PHE A 161 -8.38 -12.61 1.78
CA PHE A 161 -7.35 -11.62 2.13
C PHE A 161 -7.02 -11.62 3.63
N LEU A 162 -8.04 -11.68 4.49
CA LEU A 162 -7.84 -11.70 5.94
C LEU A 162 -7.16 -12.98 6.41
N ASP A 163 -7.51 -14.13 5.85
CA ASP A 163 -6.82 -15.39 6.12
C ASP A 163 -5.35 -15.34 5.67
N ALA A 164 -5.09 -14.80 4.48
CA ALA A 164 -3.75 -14.56 3.95
C ALA A 164 -2.91 -13.64 4.85
N TYR A 165 -3.52 -12.53 5.32
CA TYR A 165 -2.92 -11.58 6.24
C TYR A 165 -2.49 -12.27 7.54
N HIS A 166 -3.36 -13.10 8.13
CA HIS A 166 -3.08 -13.83 9.37
C HIS A 166 -1.93 -14.81 9.25
N LYS A 167 -1.96 -15.64 8.20
CA LYS A 167 -0.88 -16.59 7.91
C LYS A 167 0.46 -15.88 7.77
N THR A 168 0.47 -14.75 7.08
CA THR A 168 1.68 -13.94 6.85
C THR A 168 2.17 -13.29 8.15
N ARG A 169 1.29 -12.67 8.94
CA ARG A 169 1.61 -12.11 10.26
C ARG A 169 2.21 -13.17 11.19
N GLN A 170 1.64 -14.36 11.25
CA GLN A 170 2.15 -15.45 12.07
C GLN A 170 3.54 -15.92 11.62
N LEU A 171 3.77 -15.99 10.31
CA LEU A 171 5.08 -16.35 9.76
C LEU A 171 6.15 -15.32 10.12
N ILE A 172 5.83 -14.03 10.00
CA ILE A 172 6.75 -12.94 10.36
C ILE A 172 7.03 -12.94 11.87
N ALA A 173 6.00 -13.11 12.71
CA ALA A 173 6.11 -13.10 14.16
C ALA A 173 7.01 -14.21 14.72
N ARG A 174 7.22 -15.32 13.99
CA ARG A 174 8.15 -16.40 14.40
C ARG A 174 9.61 -15.93 14.42
N ASN A 175 9.96 -14.99 13.56
CA ASN A 175 11.34 -14.57 13.31
C ASN A 175 11.57 -13.07 13.61
N THR A 176 10.58 -12.37 14.16
CA THR A 176 10.65 -10.91 14.37
C THR A 176 10.01 -10.55 15.70
N THR A 177 10.75 -9.84 16.56
CA THR A 177 10.21 -9.35 17.83
C THR A 177 9.17 -8.26 17.57
N LYS A 178 8.26 -8.03 18.54
CA LYS A 178 7.27 -6.94 18.42
C LYS A 178 7.93 -5.58 18.16
N ALA A 179 9.00 -5.26 18.90
CA ALA A 179 9.74 -4.00 18.73
C ALA A 179 10.43 -3.90 17.35
N ASP A 180 10.94 -5.00 16.81
CA ASP A 180 11.50 -5.01 15.46
C ASP A 180 10.42 -4.84 14.40
N PHE A 181 9.27 -5.49 14.57
CA PHE A 181 8.13 -5.30 13.69
C PHE A 181 7.67 -3.85 13.70
N ASP A 182 7.55 -3.24 14.88
CA ASP A 182 7.19 -1.83 15.03
C ASP A 182 8.20 -0.89 14.36
N ARG A 183 9.50 -1.23 14.35
CA ARG A 183 10.52 -0.52 13.58
C ARG A 183 10.37 -0.69 12.07
N LEU A 184 10.01 -1.88 11.60
CA LEU A 184 9.76 -2.08 10.16
C LEU A 184 8.57 -1.24 9.67
N ARG A 185 7.57 -0.99 10.53
CA ARG A 185 6.42 -0.14 10.20
C ARG A 185 6.75 1.32 9.95
N SER A 186 7.89 1.82 10.45
CA SER A 186 8.29 3.20 10.17
C SER A 186 8.90 3.39 8.78
N VAL A 187 9.07 2.30 8.02
CA VAL A 187 9.46 2.37 6.61
C VAL A 187 8.26 2.89 5.79
N GLY A 188 8.51 3.88 4.93
CA GLY A 188 7.45 4.59 4.19
C GLY A 188 6.56 3.69 3.34
N SER A 189 7.11 2.62 2.75
CA SER A 189 6.40 1.67 1.88
C SER A 189 6.15 0.31 2.53
N PHE A 190 6.13 0.25 3.86
CA PHE A 190 5.93 -0.99 4.61
C PHE A 190 4.69 -1.76 4.16
N TYR A 191 3.60 -1.06 3.89
CA TYR A 191 2.30 -1.69 3.59
C TYR A 191 2.28 -2.34 2.23
N GLU A 192 2.84 -1.67 1.21
CA GLU A 192 3.01 -2.20 -0.13
C GLU A 192 3.88 -3.47 -0.07
N TYR A 193 4.99 -3.43 0.67
CA TYR A 193 5.86 -4.59 0.84
C TYR A 193 5.17 -5.72 1.59
N PHE A 194 4.43 -5.42 2.66
CA PHE A 194 3.68 -6.41 3.42
C PHE A 194 2.57 -7.06 2.57
N LEU A 195 1.86 -6.26 1.78
CA LEU A 195 0.80 -6.72 0.89
C LEU A 195 1.38 -7.63 -0.19
N PHE A 196 2.44 -7.21 -0.86
CA PHE A 196 3.15 -8.03 -1.84
C PHE A 196 3.61 -9.36 -1.25
N TYR A 197 4.27 -9.29 -0.09
CA TYR A 197 4.76 -10.47 0.63
C TYR A 197 3.61 -11.44 0.98
N THR A 198 2.46 -10.89 1.39
CA THR A 198 1.24 -11.66 1.66
C THR A 198 0.70 -12.35 0.41
N LEU A 199 0.56 -11.61 -0.71
CA LEU A 199 0.04 -12.13 -1.97
C LEU A 199 0.88 -13.31 -2.47
N ILE A 200 2.19 -13.10 -2.58
CA ILE A 200 3.12 -14.11 -3.11
C ILE A 200 3.13 -15.36 -2.25
N LEU A 201 3.18 -15.23 -0.91
CA LEU A 201 3.21 -16.41 -0.02
C LEU A 201 1.95 -17.27 -0.12
N GLN A 202 0.81 -16.71 -0.54
CA GLN A 202 -0.42 -17.46 -0.82
C GLN A 202 -0.52 -17.95 -2.28
N GLY A 203 0.51 -17.78 -3.09
CA GLY A 203 0.51 -18.17 -4.50
C GLY A 203 -0.30 -17.24 -5.41
N ALA A 204 -0.65 -16.05 -4.94
CA ALA A 204 -1.27 -15.01 -5.75
C ALA A 204 -0.19 -14.06 -6.30
N CYS A 205 -0.44 -13.45 -7.45
CA CYS A 205 0.43 -12.44 -8.05
C CYS A 205 -0.29 -11.08 -8.10
N PRO A 206 0.44 -9.95 -7.97
CA PRO A 206 -0.13 -8.63 -8.21
C PRO A 206 -0.82 -8.54 -9.56
N LYS A 207 -1.88 -7.75 -9.63
CA LYS A 207 -2.65 -7.55 -10.86
C LYS A 207 -2.63 -6.08 -11.28
N PRO A 208 -2.72 -5.81 -12.60
CA PRO A 208 -2.85 -4.43 -13.05
C PRO A 208 -4.06 -3.77 -12.39
N CYS A 209 -3.91 -2.50 -11.97
CA CYS A 209 -4.98 -1.65 -11.45
C CYS A 209 -5.64 -2.11 -10.14
N ASP A 210 -4.96 -2.87 -9.30
CA ASP A 210 -5.41 -3.18 -7.94
C ASP A 210 -5.32 -1.98 -6.96
N ARG A 211 -4.98 -0.78 -7.46
CA ARG A 211 -4.74 0.47 -6.71
C ARG A 211 -3.57 0.42 -5.73
N THR A 212 -2.77 -0.64 -5.76
CA THR A 212 -1.63 -0.81 -4.86
C THR A 212 -0.30 -0.50 -5.54
N GLY A 213 -0.28 -0.43 -6.88
CA GLY A 213 0.93 -0.18 -7.68
C GLY A 213 1.93 -1.34 -7.65
N LEU A 214 1.59 -2.46 -7.01
CA LEU A 214 2.49 -3.60 -6.82
C LEU A 214 2.88 -4.28 -8.13
N TRP A 215 1.99 -4.28 -9.11
CA TRP A 215 2.25 -4.83 -10.44
C TRP A 215 3.43 -4.13 -11.11
N VAL A 216 3.55 -2.80 -10.95
CA VAL A 216 4.69 -2.04 -11.45
C VAL A 216 5.90 -2.16 -10.52
N THR A 217 5.70 -1.95 -9.21
CA THR A 217 6.79 -1.91 -8.22
C THR A 217 7.63 -3.17 -8.21
N PHE A 218 7.03 -4.35 -8.40
CA PHE A 218 7.73 -5.63 -8.37
C PHE A 218 8.00 -6.22 -9.76
N GLY A 219 7.83 -5.44 -10.82
CA GLY A 219 8.27 -5.80 -12.17
C GLY A 219 7.31 -6.68 -12.97
N PHE A 220 6.12 -7.00 -12.45
CA PHE A 220 5.14 -7.83 -13.16
C PHE A 220 4.63 -7.13 -14.44
N CYS A 221 4.60 -5.80 -14.47
CA CYS A 221 4.21 -5.05 -15.67
C CYS A 221 5.18 -5.21 -16.86
N ALA A 222 6.41 -5.65 -16.62
CA ALA A 222 7.41 -5.91 -17.64
C ALA A 222 7.35 -7.33 -18.21
N CYS A 223 6.50 -8.20 -17.65
CA CYS A 223 6.24 -9.53 -18.22
C CYS A 223 5.51 -9.40 -19.57
N LEU A 224 5.95 -10.19 -20.54
CA LEU A 224 5.43 -10.23 -21.90
C LEU A 224 4.13 -11.04 -22.00
N ASN A 225 3.92 -11.97 -21.07
CA ASN A 225 2.76 -12.86 -21.05
C ASN A 225 2.54 -13.46 -19.65
N GLN A 226 1.41 -14.14 -19.49
CA GLN A 226 1.02 -14.79 -18.24
C GLN A 226 2.01 -15.88 -17.77
N ALA A 227 2.66 -16.59 -18.69
CA ALA A 227 3.63 -17.62 -18.30
C ALA A 227 4.87 -17.00 -17.64
N GLU A 228 5.30 -15.84 -18.13
CA GLU A 228 6.39 -15.07 -17.51
C GLU A 228 5.98 -14.47 -16.16
N GLU A 229 4.73 -13.99 -16.02
CA GLU A 229 4.20 -13.56 -14.71
C GLU A 229 4.22 -14.70 -13.68
N VAL A 230 3.82 -15.91 -14.09
CA VAL A 230 3.85 -17.09 -13.21
C VAL A 230 5.29 -17.42 -12.82
N GLN A 231 6.23 -17.43 -13.77
CA GLN A 231 7.65 -17.69 -13.50
C GLN A 231 8.26 -16.64 -12.55
N LEU A 232 7.93 -15.37 -12.73
CA LEU A 232 8.36 -14.30 -11.83
C LEU A 232 7.77 -14.50 -10.43
N GLY A 233 6.48 -14.83 -10.35
CA GLY A 233 5.78 -15.15 -9.09
C GLY A 233 6.41 -16.33 -8.35
N ASP A 234 6.73 -17.41 -9.05
CA ASP A 234 7.40 -18.59 -8.48
C ASP A 234 8.82 -18.27 -7.99
N SER A 235 9.54 -17.42 -8.73
CA SER A 235 10.86 -16.93 -8.33
C SER A 235 10.78 -16.14 -7.03
N TYR A 236 9.88 -15.15 -6.96
CA TYR A 236 9.60 -14.43 -5.72
C TYR A 236 9.17 -15.37 -4.59
N LEU A 237 8.26 -16.32 -4.83
CA LEU A 237 7.79 -17.25 -3.80
C LEU A 237 8.94 -18.09 -3.22
N SER A 238 9.80 -18.63 -4.09
CA SER A 238 10.98 -19.37 -3.64
C SER A 238 11.95 -18.47 -2.86
N LEU A 239 12.09 -17.20 -3.26
CA LEU A 239 12.93 -16.24 -2.55
C LEU A 239 12.37 -15.90 -1.17
N LEU A 240 11.10 -15.50 -1.08
CA LEU A 240 10.42 -15.11 0.16
C LEU A 240 10.32 -16.25 1.18
N ARG A 241 10.35 -17.51 0.74
CA ARG A 241 10.43 -18.68 1.63
C ARG A 241 11.85 -18.89 2.20
N ALA A 242 12.87 -18.34 1.56
CA ALA A 242 14.27 -18.51 1.96
C ALA A 242 14.82 -17.35 2.81
N ILE A 243 14.13 -16.21 2.86
CA ILE A 243 14.56 -15.01 3.58
C ILE A 243 13.58 -14.62 4.68
N THR A 244 14.02 -13.74 5.57
CA THR A 244 13.16 -13.06 6.54
C THR A 244 12.47 -11.86 5.90
N PHE A 245 11.33 -11.44 6.46
CA PHE A 245 10.63 -10.24 6.01
C PHE A 245 11.47 -8.96 6.19
N ARG A 246 12.37 -8.94 7.18
CA ARG A 246 13.31 -7.84 7.37
C ARG A 246 14.32 -7.73 6.23
N GLU A 247 14.88 -8.86 5.79
CA GLU A 247 15.79 -8.89 4.65
C GLU A 247 15.08 -8.46 3.36
N PHE A 248 13.82 -8.88 3.20
CA PHE A 248 12.98 -8.44 2.09
C PHE A 248 12.78 -6.93 2.06
N ILE A 249 12.29 -6.32 3.15
CA ILE A 249 12.10 -4.86 3.24
C ILE A 249 13.40 -4.12 2.99
N TYR A 250 14.49 -4.55 3.62
CA TYR A 250 15.80 -3.93 3.43
C TYR A 250 16.26 -3.97 1.97
N ALA A 251 16.02 -5.09 1.28
CA ALA A 251 16.33 -5.20 -0.14
C ALA A 251 15.44 -4.29 -1.01
N CYS A 252 14.16 -4.12 -0.69
CA CYS A 252 13.31 -3.18 -1.40
C CYS A 252 13.79 -1.73 -1.23
N ASP A 253 14.07 -1.32 0.01
CA ASP A 253 14.48 0.07 0.31
C ASP A 253 15.83 0.45 -0.29
N THR A 254 16.73 -0.54 -0.44
CA THR A 254 18.08 -0.33 -0.98
C THR A 254 18.21 -0.69 -2.46
N SER A 255 17.10 -0.93 -3.18
CA SER A 255 17.09 -1.43 -4.56
C SER A 255 17.97 -2.68 -4.75
N GLY A 256 18.02 -3.53 -3.72
CA GLY A 256 18.85 -4.72 -3.62
C GLY A 256 18.17 -6.02 -4.06
N LEU A 257 16.93 -5.99 -4.58
CA LEU A 257 16.17 -7.20 -4.93
C LEU A 257 16.90 -8.07 -5.95
N LEU A 258 17.49 -7.49 -7.00
CA LEU A 258 18.25 -8.26 -8.00
C LEU A 258 19.46 -8.99 -7.39
N ARG A 259 20.15 -8.34 -6.46
CA ARG A 259 21.25 -8.97 -5.69
C ARG A 259 20.72 -10.12 -4.84
N LEU A 260 19.53 -9.95 -4.26
CA LEU A 260 18.90 -10.96 -3.43
C LEU A 260 18.48 -12.19 -4.24
N PHE A 261 17.85 -12.00 -5.41
CA PHE A 261 17.59 -13.07 -6.38
C PHE A 261 18.88 -13.86 -6.70
N SER A 262 19.94 -13.14 -7.05
CA SER A 262 21.22 -13.74 -7.44
C SER A 262 21.85 -14.56 -6.29
N THR A 263 21.82 -14.02 -5.07
CA THR A 263 22.36 -14.70 -3.87
C THR A 263 21.61 -15.99 -3.54
N HIS A 264 20.33 -16.08 -3.91
CA HIS A 264 19.49 -17.27 -3.73
C HIS A 264 19.43 -18.17 -4.98
N GLY A 265 20.40 -18.03 -5.90
CA GLY A 265 20.54 -18.90 -7.06
C GLY A 265 19.48 -18.71 -8.14
N GLN A 266 18.80 -17.57 -8.14
CA GLN A 266 17.79 -17.23 -9.13
C GLN A 266 18.30 -16.14 -10.08
N THR A 267 17.88 -16.22 -11.34
CA THR A 267 18.20 -15.22 -12.35
C THR A 267 16.92 -14.61 -12.90
N VAL A 268 16.90 -13.29 -13.09
CA VAL A 268 15.81 -12.56 -13.75
C VAL A 268 16.27 -12.27 -15.19
N PRO A 269 15.87 -13.07 -16.19
CA PRO A 269 16.43 -12.97 -17.54
C PRO A 269 15.89 -11.75 -18.31
N ASN A 270 14.67 -11.33 -18.02
CA ASN A 270 14.02 -10.23 -18.72
C ASN A 270 14.68 -8.88 -18.37
N PRO A 271 15.22 -8.16 -19.37
CA PRO A 271 15.92 -6.90 -19.15
C PRO A 271 15.01 -5.78 -18.63
N TYR A 272 13.72 -5.80 -18.96
CA TYR A 272 12.74 -4.82 -18.49
C TYR A 272 12.40 -5.03 -17.01
N ILE A 273 12.28 -6.29 -16.57
CA ILE A 273 12.11 -6.59 -15.14
C ILE A 273 13.36 -6.14 -14.39
N ARG A 274 14.55 -6.37 -14.96
CA ARG A 274 15.79 -5.89 -14.36
C ARG A 274 15.87 -4.37 -14.26
N ASP A 275 15.46 -3.62 -15.29
CA ASP A 275 15.37 -2.15 -15.24
C ASP A 275 14.53 -1.69 -14.04
N LEU A 276 13.32 -2.24 -13.91
CA LEU A 276 12.40 -1.93 -12.81
C LEU A 276 12.95 -2.25 -11.43
N LEU A 277 13.63 -3.40 -11.29
CA LEU A 277 14.16 -3.84 -10.00
C LEU A 277 15.53 -3.27 -9.65
N SER A 278 16.21 -2.60 -10.59
CA SER A 278 17.52 -1.97 -10.37
C SER A 278 17.38 -0.64 -9.62
N ASP A 279 16.27 0.07 -9.84
CA ASP A 279 15.97 1.32 -9.16
C ASP A 279 14.46 1.42 -8.89
N MET A 280 14.06 0.90 -7.73
CA MET A 280 12.64 0.83 -7.34
C MET A 280 12.07 2.20 -6.95
N GLN A 281 12.92 3.18 -6.62
CA GLN A 281 12.49 4.50 -6.15
C GLN A 281 12.26 5.47 -7.30
N THR A 282 12.99 5.32 -8.40
CA THR A 282 12.98 6.28 -9.51
C THR A 282 12.83 5.60 -10.87
N ARG A 283 11.81 4.75 -11.00
CA ARG A 283 11.48 4.05 -12.25
C ARG A 283 11.04 4.99 -13.38
N ASN A 284 11.23 4.52 -14.62
CA ASN A 284 10.75 5.21 -15.81
C ASN A 284 9.22 5.33 -15.81
N SER A 285 8.69 6.53 -16.04
CA SER A 285 7.24 6.82 -15.98
C SER A 285 6.40 6.05 -17.00
N VAL A 286 7.05 5.44 -18.01
CA VAL A 286 6.36 4.60 -19.00
C VAL A 286 5.71 3.37 -18.38
N TRP A 287 6.26 2.89 -17.26
CA TRP A 287 5.69 1.74 -16.55
C TRP A 287 4.41 2.12 -15.82
N ASP A 288 4.35 3.32 -15.25
CA ASP A 288 3.12 3.87 -14.67
C ASP A 288 2.08 4.19 -15.78
N LEU A 289 2.53 4.67 -16.94
CA LEU A 289 1.68 4.81 -18.13
C LEU A 289 1.09 3.47 -18.55
N LYS A 290 1.88 2.40 -18.56
CA LYS A 290 1.42 1.05 -18.91
C LYS A 290 0.33 0.56 -17.96
N GLU A 291 0.52 0.72 -16.65
CA GLU A 291 -0.51 0.40 -15.66
C GLU A 291 -1.79 1.20 -15.90
N PHE A 292 -1.66 2.51 -16.15
CA PHE A 292 -2.79 3.38 -16.41
C PHE A 292 -3.55 3.07 -17.70
N ALA A 293 -2.84 2.78 -18.80
CA ALA A 293 -3.42 2.56 -20.12
C ALA A 293 -3.97 1.13 -20.31
N CYS A 294 -3.25 0.12 -19.82
CA CYS A 294 -3.61 -1.29 -19.94
C CYS A 294 -4.55 -1.79 -18.82
N GLY A 295 -4.95 -0.90 -17.91
CA GLY A 295 -5.84 -1.20 -16.81
C GLY A 295 -7.23 -1.71 -17.17
N ASP A 296 -7.86 -2.41 -16.22
CA ASP A 296 -9.21 -2.98 -16.31
C ASP A 296 -10.23 -1.92 -16.75
N GLU A 297 -10.99 -2.25 -17.81
CA GLU A 297 -12.02 -1.41 -18.41
C GLU A 297 -13.10 -0.92 -17.43
N GLY A 298 -13.48 -1.74 -16.44
CA GLY A 298 -14.49 -1.38 -15.45
C GLY A 298 -14.04 -0.31 -14.45
N MET A 299 -12.72 -0.16 -14.25
CA MET A 299 -12.14 0.80 -13.30
C MET A 299 -11.67 2.11 -13.94
N ARG A 300 -11.66 2.20 -15.27
CA ARG A 300 -11.10 3.34 -16.03
C ARG A 300 -11.71 4.68 -15.69
N GLN A 301 -13.01 4.71 -15.41
CA GLN A 301 -13.76 5.92 -15.09
C GLN A 301 -13.43 6.51 -13.71
N TYR A 302 -12.69 5.80 -12.87
CA TYR A 302 -12.36 6.21 -11.49
C TYR A 302 -10.87 6.41 -11.25
N ILE A 303 -10.03 6.25 -12.29
CA ILE A 303 -8.58 6.35 -12.17
C ILE A 303 -8.11 7.55 -12.97
N GLU A 304 -7.65 8.57 -12.26
CA GLU A 304 -6.96 9.74 -12.83
C GLU A 304 -5.48 9.40 -13.09
N PRO A 305 -4.88 9.94 -14.16
CA PRO A 305 -3.46 9.73 -14.44
C PRO A 305 -2.60 10.35 -13.34
N ALA A 306 -1.57 9.61 -12.91
CA ALA A 306 -0.57 10.14 -12.00
C ALA A 306 0.17 11.32 -12.65
N LEU A 307 0.62 12.27 -11.84
CA LEU A 307 1.27 13.48 -12.34
C LEU A 307 2.41 13.23 -13.34
N PRO A 308 3.36 12.27 -13.12
CA PRO A 308 4.40 12.00 -14.11
C PRO A 308 3.84 11.60 -15.47
N ILE A 309 2.70 10.91 -15.51
CA ILE A 309 2.02 10.50 -16.73
C ILE A 309 1.44 11.74 -17.45
N CYS A 310 0.84 12.65 -16.69
CA CYS A 310 0.29 13.89 -17.22
C CYS A 310 1.34 14.76 -17.92
N VAL A 311 2.52 14.85 -17.31
CA VAL A 311 3.66 15.62 -17.82
C VAL A 311 4.29 14.95 -19.02
N ASP A 312 4.68 13.69 -18.85
CA ASP A 312 5.55 13.02 -19.81
C ASP A 312 4.78 12.66 -21.08
N TYR A 313 3.51 12.27 -20.97
CA TYR A 313 2.73 11.68 -22.07
C TYR A 313 1.56 12.52 -22.56
N GLY A 314 1.48 13.78 -22.12
CA GLY A 314 0.61 14.77 -22.75
C GLY A 314 -0.85 14.79 -22.28
N PHE A 315 -1.18 14.12 -21.16
CA PHE A 315 -2.54 14.19 -20.63
C PHE A 315 -2.91 15.59 -20.09
N PHE A 316 -1.93 16.45 -19.79
CA PHE A 316 -2.21 17.86 -19.50
C PHE A 316 -2.80 18.63 -20.69
N ASN A 317 -2.59 18.15 -21.91
CA ASN A 317 -3.10 18.81 -23.12
C ASN A 317 -4.54 18.41 -23.46
N CYS A 318 -5.11 17.43 -22.76
CA CYS A 318 -6.49 16.99 -22.96
C CYS A 318 -7.46 18.08 -22.47
N MET A 319 -8.37 18.51 -23.34
CA MET A 319 -9.39 19.53 -23.02
C MET A 319 -10.77 18.91 -22.76
N SER A 320 -10.93 17.61 -22.99
CA SER A 320 -12.15 16.86 -22.72
C SER A 320 -11.84 15.42 -22.33
N SER A 321 -12.79 14.77 -21.66
CA SER A 321 -12.69 13.34 -21.32
C SER A 321 -12.57 12.46 -22.58
N GLU A 322 -13.15 12.88 -23.70
CA GLU A 322 -13.03 12.16 -24.98
C GLU A 322 -11.59 12.17 -25.50
N GLU A 323 -10.86 13.28 -25.34
CA GLU A 323 -9.45 13.38 -25.69
C GLU A 323 -8.58 12.52 -24.79
N GLU A 324 -8.87 12.52 -23.49
CA GLU A 324 -8.18 11.68 -22.51
C GLU A 324 -8.37 10.19 -22.83
N ILE A 325 -9.61 9.76 -23.09
CA ILE A 325 -9.93 8.39 -23.50
C ILE A 325 -9.21 8.05 -24.82
N SER A 326 -9.26 8.94 -25.82
CA SER A 326 -8.60 8.71 -27.10
C SER A 326 -7.08 8.54 -26.95
N LEU A 327 -6.44 9.39 -26.15
CA LEU A 327 -5.00 9.36 -25.91
C LEU A 327 -4.60 8.11 -25.12
N ARG A 328 -5.40 7.73 -24.12
CA ARG A 328 -5.22 6.51 -23.35
C ARG A 328 -5.31 5.26 -24.23
N GLU A 329 -6.28 5.19 -25.14
CA GLU A 329 -6.42 4.06 -26.07
C GLU A 329 -5.25 3.95 -27.05
N VAL A 330 -4.69 5.07 -27.51
CA VAL A 330 -3.47 5.06 -28.33
C VAL A 330 -2.29 4.46 -27.57
N TYR A 331 -2.07 4.87 -26.33
CA TYR A 331 -0.99 4.28 -25.52
C TYR A 331 -1.26 2.83 -25.16
N LYS A 332 -2.52 2.44 -24.90
CA LYS A 332 -2.92 1.04 -24.68
C LYS A 332 -2.59 0.19 -25.89
N ASP A 333 -2.96 0.65 -27.09
CA ASP A 333 -2.64 -0.04 -28.35
C ASP A 333 -1.14 -0.23 -28.48
N ILE A 334 -0.36 0.86 -28.39
CA ILE A 334 1.11 0.82 -28.52
C ILE A 334 1.76 -0.11 -27.48
N LEU A 335 1.39 -0.01 -26.20
CA LEU A 335 2.03 -0.78 -25.12
C LEU A 335 1.59 -2.24 -25.07
N SER A 336 0.54 -2.60 -25.80
CA SER A 336 0.06 -3.99 -25.92
C SER A 336 0.68 -4.72 -27.12
N ARG A 337 1.42 -4.02 -27.99
CA ARG A 337 2.01 -4.62 -29.18
C ARG A 337 3.29 -5.42 -28.85
N PRO A 338 3.51 -6.58 -29.49
CA PRO A 338 4.74 -7.37 -29.30
C PRO A 338 6.02 -6.70 -29.82
N ASP A 339 5.92 -5.78 -30.79
CA ASP A 339 7.04 -5.05 -31.39
C ASP A 339 7.32 -3.69 -30.74
N SER A 340 6.58 -3.35 -29.68
CA SER A 340 6.73 -2.11 -28.94
C SER A 340 7.73 -2.26 -27.81
N ASP A 341 8.64 -1.29 -27.70
CA ASP A 341 9.59 -1.18 -26.60
C ASP A 341 9.18 -0.01 -25.69
N PRO A 342 8.65 -0.29 -24.47
CA PRO A 342 8.27 0.76 -23.52
C PRO A 342 9.42 1.71 -23.20
N LEU A 343 10.66 1.22 -23.13
CA LEU A 343 11.80 2.09 -22.83
C LEU A 343 12.13 2.99 -24.02
N ALA A 344 11.93 2.54 -25.25
CA ALA A 344 12.06 3.38 -26.44
C ALA A 344 11.00 4.50 -26.48
N LEU A 345 9.76 4.22 -26.04
CA LEU A 345 8.73 5.25 -25.87
C LEU A 345 9.14 6.27 -24.81
N HIS A 346 9.71 5.82 -23.68
CA HIS A 346 10.21 6.74 -22.66
C HIS A 346 11.35 7.62 -23.18
N GLN A 347 12.27 7.06 -23.96
CA GLN A 347 13.34 7.82 -24.60
C GLN A 347 12.80 8.83 -25.61
N ALA A 348 11.79 8.46 -26.41
CA ALA A 348 11.12 9.40 -27.32
C ALA A 348 10.43 10.54 -26.54
N CYS A 349 9.85 10.24 -25.38
CA CYS A 349 9.32 11.25 -24.46
C CYS A 349 10.39 12.26 -24.04
N LEU A 350 11.54 11.79 -23.54
CA LEU A 350 12.64 12.67 -23.10
C LEU A 350 13.27 13.48 -24.25
N GLN A 351 13.04 13.08 -25.49
CA GLN A 351 13.49 13.80 -26.69
C GLN A 351 12.43 14.74 -27.28
N GLY A 352 11.22 14.81 -26.71
CA GLY A 352 10.10 15.58 -27.29
C GLY A 352 9.54 14.99 -28.59
N LYS A 353 9.76 13.69 -28.85
CA LYS A 353 9.45 12.99 -30.10
C LYS A 353 8.37 11.92 -29.96
N ILE A 354 7.46 12.08 -29.00
CA ILE A 354 6.39 11.09 -28.74
C ILE A 354 5.54 10.86 -29.99
N PHE A 355 5.05 11.93 -30.62
CA PHE A 355 4.21 11.82 -31.81
C PHE A 355 4.90 11.05 -32.95
N ASP A 356 6.17 11.37 -33.23
CA ASP A 356 6.96 10.72 -34.28
C ASP A 356 7.25 9.24 -33.98
N HIS A 357 7.32 8.87 -32.71
CA HIS A 357 7.46 7.47 -32.29
C HIS A 357 6.14 6.72 -32.44
N CYS A 358 5.05 7.27 -31.88
CA CYS A 358 3.72 6.67 -31.89
C CYS A 358 3.16 6.50 -33.31
N SER A 359 3.37 7.48 -34.20
CA SER A 359 2.87 7.44 -35.59
C SER A 359 3.48 6.32 -36.44
N LYS A 360 4.63 5.75 -36.03
CA LYS A 360 5.23 4.58 -36.69
C LYS A 360 4.58 3.26 -36.31
N LEU A 361 3.90 3.22 -35.17
CA LEU A 361 3.35 2.00 -34.57
C LEU A 361 1.82 1.90 -34.74
N THR A 362 1.12 3.03 -34.75
CA THR A 362 -0.34 3.07 -34.87
C THR A 362 -0.82 4.30 -35.65
N ASN A 363 -2.06 4.24 -36.13
CA ASN A 363 -2.66 5.32 -36.90
C ASN A 363 -3.17 6.44 -35.96
N LEU A 364 -2.56 7.62 -36.04
CA LEU A 364 -2.94 8.78 -35.24
C LEU A 364 -3.86 9.71 -36.03
N SER A 365 -5.17 9.45 -35.97
CA SER A 365 -6.17 10.26 -36.68
C SER A 365 -7.20 10.88 -35.72
N PRO A 366 -7.46 12.21 -35.78
CA PRO A 366 -6.80 13.21 -36.62
C PRO A 366 -5.36 13.54 -36.18
N GLU A 367 -4.43 13.71 -37.12
CA GLU A 367 -3.01 13.97 -36.82
C GLU A 367 -2.82 15.23 -35.98
N ASP A 368 -3.47 16.35 -36.35
CA ASP A 368 -3.37 17.62 -35.63
C ASP A 368 -3.78 17.50 -34.15
N LYS A 369 -4.80 16.67 -33.87
CA LYS A 369 -5.24 16.39 -32.50
C LYS A 369 -4.12 15.73 -31.72
N PHE A 370 -3.56 14.63 -32.22
CA PHE A 370 -2.53 13.87 -31.49
C PHE A 370 -1.18 14.58 -31.43
N ARG A 371 -0.83 15.37 -32.46
CA ARG A 371 0.37 16.23 -32.44
C ARG A 371 0.31 17.25 -31.30
N ARG A 372 -0.86 17.86 -31.08
CA ARG A 372 -1.10 18.75 -29.94
C ARG A 372 -1.11 18.00 -28.62
N LEU A 373 -1.81 16.87 -28.55
CA LEU A 373 -1.95 16.11 -27.30
C LEU A 373 -0.61 15.53 -26.81
N MET A 374 0.24 15.03 -27.70
CA MET A 374 1.51 14.38 -27.35
C MET A 374 2.68 15.36 -27.16
N MET A 375 2.41 16.66 -27.08
CA MET A 375 3.42 17.66 -26.77
C MET A 375 3.79 17.59 -25.28
N ASN A 376 5.08 17.65 -24.96
CA ASN A 376 5.56 17.67 -23.58
C ASN A 376 6.68 18.71 -23.42
N LEU A 377 7.22 18.80 -22.21
CA LEU A 377 8.21 19.82 -21.83
C LEU A 377 9.65 19.46 -22.24
N TYR A 378 9.85 18.37 -22.98
CA TYR A 378 11.17 17.83 -23.30
C TYR A 378 11.57 18.12 -24.77
N PRO A 379 12.88 18.14 -25.10
CA PRO A 379 14.00 18.05 -24.17
C PRO A 379 14.09 19.31 -23.30
N LEU A 380 14.43 19.12 -22.02
CA LEU A 380 14.64 20.27 -21.12
C LEU A 380 15.92 21.01 -21.55
N PRO A 381 15.95 22.34 -21.52
CA PRO A 381 17.17 23.10 -21.77
C PRO A 381 18.25 22.72 -20.74
N GLU A 382 19.52 22.65 -21.17
CA GLU A 382 20.67 22.40 -20.30
C GLU A 382 20.79 23.55 -19.28
N GLY A 383 20.23 23.38 -18.08
CA GLY A 383 20.35 24.33 -16.98
C GLY A 383 21.77 24.27 -16.40
N GLY A 384 22.41 25.44 -16.27
CA GLY A 384 23.74 25.58 -15.67
C GLY A 384 23.82 25.01 -14.26
N SER A 385 25.01 24.57 -13.88
CA SER A 385 25.36 23.94 -12.60
C SER A 385 24.71 24.62 -11.39
N HIS A 386 23.64 24.04 -10.85
CA HIS A 386 23.10 24.40 -9.54
C HIS A 386 23.74 23.48 -8.48
N SER A 387 24.40 24.10 -7.49
CA SER A 387 25.05 23.39 -6.40
C SER A 387 24.02 22.75 -5.46
N SER A 388 24.39 21.63 -4.81
CA SER A 388 23.53 20.77 -4.00
C SER A 388 22.97 21.39 -2.70
N ASP A 389 23.25 22.66 -2.42
CA ASP A 389 22.84 23.35 -1.18
C ASP A 389 21.55 24.18 -1.31
N ASP A 390 21.03 24.43 -2.52
CA ASP A 390 19.86 25.31 -2.72
C ASP A 390 18.51 24.58 -2.68
N ARG A 391 18.31 23.68 -1.71
CA ARG A 391 17.04 22.95 -1.56
C ARG A 391 15.85 23.83 -1.15
N ASN A 392 16.09 25.09 -0.76
CA ASN A 392 15.08 25.99 -0.19
C ASN A 392 15.03 27.40 -0.81
N GLU A 393 15.76 27.70 -1.88
CA GLU A 393 15.64 29.03 -2.51
C GLU A 393 14.41 29.11 -3.46
N PRO A 394 13.67 30.23 -3.44
CA PRO A 394 12.63 30.48 -4.43
C PRO A 394 13.27 30.69 -5.81
N MET A 395 12.95 29.78 -6.73
CA MET A 395 13.29 29.82 -8.15
C MET A 395 13.13 31.23 -8.73
N ASP A 396 14.19 31.76 -9.35
CA ASP A 396 14.19 33.05 -10.05
C ASP A 396 13.20 33.01 -11.23
N GLU A 397 12.40 34.06 -11.42
CA GLU A 397 11.46 34.19 -12.55
C GLU A 397 12.18 34.20 -13.91
N SER A 398 13.50 34.39 -13.91
CA SER A 398 14.37 34.24 -15.08
C SER A 398 14.68 32.79 -15.47
N ASP A 399 14.30 31.81 -14.64
CA ASP A 399 14.52 30.37 -14.88
C ASP A 399 13.73 29.90 -16.13
N PRO A 400 14.40 29.30 -17.13
CA PRO A 400 13.77 28.70 -18.31
C PRO A 400 12.60 27.78 -17.98
N VAL A 401 12.64 27.12 -16.82
CA VAL A 401 11.61 26.21 -16.31
C VAL A 401 10.36 26.95 -15.85
N ALA A 402 10.52 28.12 -15.20
CA ALA A 402 9.40 28.97 -14.85
C ALA A 402 8.68 29.48 -16.10
N GLN A 403 9.43 29.85 -17.14
CA GLN A 403 8.90 30.28 -18.43
C GLN A 403 8.18 29.14 -19.17
N LEU A 404 8.71 27.92 -19.11
CA LEU A 404 8.11 26.74 -19.73
C LEU A 404 6.82 26.31 -19.03
N ILE A 405 6.79 26.34 -17.69
CA ILE A 405 5.57 26.10 -16.89
C ILE A 405 4.50 27.17 -17.19
N ASN A 406 4.91 28.42 -17.40
CA ASN A 406 4.01 29.52 -17.78
C ASN A 406 3.46 29.40 -19.22
N SER A 407 4.04 28.52 -20.06
CA SER A 407 3.60 28.28 -21.44
C SER A 407 2.59 27.13 -21.59
N LEU A 408 2.33 26.37 -20.52
CA LEU A 408 1.35 25.28 -20.53
C LEU A 408 -0.08 25.82 -20.72
N PRO A 409 -0.90 25.22 -21.60
CA PRO A 409 -2.29 25.63 -21.78
C PRO A 409 -3.12 25.39 -20.50
N PRO A 410 -4.17 26.19 -20.25
CA PRO A 410 -5.05 26.00 -19.09
C PRO A 410 -5.88 24.71 -19.28
N GLY A 411 -5.42 23.61 -18.66
CA GLY A 411 -6.15 22.34 -18.61
C GLY A 411 -7.11 22.25 -17.42
N ILE A 412 -8.29 21.68 -17.66
CA ILE A 412 -9.36 21.51 -16.66
C ILE A 412 -9.06 20.29 -15.79
N SER A 413 -8.86 20.48 -14.49
CA SER A 413 -9.34 19.57 -13.44
C SER A 413 -9.49 20.37 -12.14
N SER A 414 -10.20 19.82 -11.15
CA SER A 414 -10.53 20.42 -9.84
C SER A 414 -9.33 20.85 -8.97
N VAL A 415 -8.11 20.70 -9.48
CA VAL A 415 -6.84 21.00 -8.83
C VAL A 415 -6.38 22.38 -9.30
N SER A 416 -6.06 23.27 -8.35
CA SER A 416 -5.67 24.65 -8.67
C SER A 416 -4.39 24.66 -9.53
N GLN A 417 -4.27 25.63 -10.44
CA GLN A 417 -3.04 25.80 -11.23
C GLN A 417 -1.79 25.90 -10.33
N SER A 418 -1.91 26.42 -9.12
CA SER A 418 -0.85 26.45 -8.10
C SER A 418 -0.39 25.07 -7.63
N GLU A 419 -1.29 24.10 -7.51
CA GLU A 419 -0.98 22.73 -7.11
C GLU A 419 -0.29 21.96 -8.22
N ILE A 420 -0.76 22.10 -9.47
CA ILE A 420 -0.10 21.54 -10.67
C ILE A 420 1.32 22.10 -10.79
N ARG A 421 1.49 23.43 -10.62
CA ARG A 421 2.80 24.09 -10.62
C ARG A 421 3.71 23.59 -9.50
N SER A 422 3.20 23.45 -8.27
CA SER A 422 3.98 22.91 -7.14
C SER A 422 4.37 21.45 -7.34
N ALA A 423 3.52 20.66 -8.00
CA ALA A 423 3.77 19.25 -8.24
C ALA A 423 4.78 19.05 -9.39
N LEU A 424 4.64 19.82 -10.48
CA LEU A 424 5.63 19.93 -11.56
C LEU A 424 7.01 20.32 -11.02
N LYS A 425 7.07 21.36 -10.17
CA LYS A 425 8.31 21.83 -9.54
C LYS A 425 8.98 20.73 -8.71
N ARG A 426 8.21 20.00 -7.90
CA ARG A 426 8.72 18.88 -7.07
C ARG A 426 9.24 17.71 -7.91
N SER A 427 8.51 17.33 -8.95
CA SER A 427 8.92 16.25 -9.85
C SER A 427 10.18 16.63 -10.65
N TRP A 428 10.29 17.89 -11.08
CA TRP A 428 11.47 18.42 -11.76
C TRP A 428 12.71 18.43 -10.87
N GLN A 429 12.60 18.93 -9.63
CA GLN A 429 13.69 18.92 -8.64
C GLN A 429 14.19 17.51 -8.33
N ALA A 430 13.30 16.53 -8.22
CA ALA A 430 13.67 15.14 -8.00
C ALA A 430 14.44 14.53 -9.20
N ARG A 431 14.19 15.01 -10.43
CA ARG A 431 14.77 14.47 -11.66
C ARG A 431 16.11 15.12 -12.03
N PHE A 432 16.32 16.40 -11.72
CA PHE A 432 17.63 17.07 -11.95
C PHE A 432 18.71 16.61 -10.97
N CYS A 433 18.35 16.27 -9.72
CA CYS A 433 19.27 15.67 -8.75
C CYS A 433 19.84 14.29 -9.17
N ARG A 434 19.30 13.66 -10.23
CA ARG A 434 19.83 12.41 -10.80
C ARG A 434 21.04 12.62 -11.74
N ASN A 435 21.22 13.81 -12.29
CA ASN A 435 22.27 14.07 -13.30
C ASN A 435 23.50 14.79 -12.72
N SER A 436 23.52 15.07 -11.42
CA SER A 436 24.74 15.45 -10.72
C SER A 436 25.49 14.16 -10.39
N ASP A 437 26.31 13.67 -11.33
CA ASP A 437 27.34 12.70 -11.00
C ASP A 437 28.14 13.24 -9.79
N PRO A 438 28.57 12.38 -8.85
CA PRO A 438 29.53 12.81 -7.86
C PRO A 438 30.80 13.20 -8.61
N VAL A 439 31.08 14.50 -8.70
CA VAL A 439 32.40 14.99 -9.06
C VAL A 439 33.35 14.46 -8.00
N ASP A 440 34.39 13.76 -8.46
CA ASP A 440 35.47 13.08 -7.70
C ASP A 440 35.83 13.68 -6.33
#